data_AF-B8HU86-F1
#
_entry.id   AF-B8HU86-F1
#
_cell.length_a   1.000
_cell.length_b   1.000
_cell.length_c   1.000
_cell.angle_alpha   90.00
_cell.angle_beta   90.00
_cell.angle_gamma   90.00
#
_symmetry.space_group_name_H-M   'P 1'
#
loop_
_entity.id
_entity.type
_entity.pdbx_description
1 polymer ?
#
loop_
_entity_poly.entity_id
_entity_poly.type
_entity_poly.pdbx_seq_one_letter_code
_entity_poly.pdbx_strand_id
1 'polypeptide(L)'
;MNAAEKANSLEIATKIAAVANLVKAEFPDVKTDLKPWANDRHTQSLVDEDSIDLAFHLPGWSRKFQSRSILMQIRFHGEESTPCRAIGIEMAGFNHNGQQWRFSTIEYWQFVGQNQPSDEIKQKLKQICQQVLLLLNGCSIDSSS
;
A
#
# COMPACT_ATOMS: atom_id res chain seq x y z
N MET A 1 -8.29 6.21 -0.38
CA MET A 1 -8.35 7.31 0.61
C MET A 1 -7.05 7.36 1.41
N ASN A 2 -6.63 8.54 1.91
CA ASN A 2 -5.41 8.62 2.74
C ASN A 2 -5.55 7.73 3.98
N ALA A 3 -4.50 6.99 4.34
CA ALA A 3 -4.51 6.15 5.54
C ALA A 3 -4.82 6.94 6.82
N ALA A 4 -4.33 8.18 6.94
CA ALA A 4 -4.63 9.03 8.08
C ALA A 4 -6.12 9.41 8.23
N GLU A 5 -6.88 9.44 7.13
CA GLU A 5 -8.33 9.74 7.15
C GLU A 5 -9.15 8.51 7.53
N LYS A 6 -8.70 7.30 7.15
CA LYS A 6 -9.35 6.03 7.50
C LYS A 6 -9.05 5.55 8.94
N ALA A 7 -8.05 6.11 9.61
CA ALA A 7 -7.67 5.79 10.99
C ALA A 7 -8.67 6.33 12.03
N ASN A 8 -9.97 6.03 11.86
CA ASN A 8 -11.07 6.48 12.70
C ASN A 8 -11.41 5.54 13.87
N SER A 9 -10.75 4.37 13.93
CA SER A 9 -10.84 3.41 15.02
C SER A 9 -9.45 2.91 15.43
N LEU A 10 -9.31 2.48 16.68
CA LEU A 10 -8.06 1.91 17.18
C LEU A 10 -7.63 0.68 16.36
N GLU A 11 -8.59 -0.14 15.95
CA GLU A 11 -8.33 -1.33 15.14
C GLU A 11 -7.72 -0.98 13.79
N ILE A 12 -8.32 -0.03 13.05
CA ILE A 12 -7.82 0.39 11.74
C ILE A 12 -6.48 1.09 11.87
N ALA A 13 -6.31 1.97 12.87
CA ALA A 13 -5.04 2.63 13.16
C ALA A 13 -3.92 1.62 13.45
N THR A 14 -4.22 0.56 14.22
CA THR A 14 -3.27 -0.51 14.55
C THR A 14 -2.89 -1.32 13.31
N LYS A 15 -3.87 -1.66 12.46
CA LYS A 15 -3.64 -2.33 11.17
C LYS A 15 -2.74 -1.49 10.25
N ILE A 16 -3.02 -0.18 10.11
CA ILE A 16 -2.19 0.75 9.32
C ILE A 16 -0.76 0.80 9.86
N ALA A 17 -0.58 0.91 11.18
CA ALA A 17 0.74 0.93 11.80
C ALA A 17 1.51 -0.37 11.56
N ALA A 18 0.82 -1.51 11.65
CA ALA A 18 1.41 -2.82 11.36
C ALA A 18 1.84 -2.95 9.89
N VAL A 19 1.03 -2.48 8.92
CA VAL A 19 1.42 -2.41 7.50
C VAL A 19 2.68 -1.55 7.32
N ALA A 20 2.72 -0.36 7.92
CA ALA A 20 3.89 0.51 7.84
C ALA A 20 5.15 -0.14 8.42
N ASN A 21 5.00 -0.89 9.52
CA ASN A 21 6.10 -1.59 10.16
C ASN A 21 6.59 -2.79 9.34
N LEU A 22 5.71 -3.53 8.65
CA LEU A 22 6.10 -4.61 7.74
C LEU A 22 7.02 -4.08 6.63
N VAL A 23 6.67 -2.95 6.02
CA VAL A 23 7.50 -2.33 4.97
C VAL A 23 8.84 -1.85 5.54
N LYS A 24 8.85 -1.24 6.73
CA LYS A 24 10.07 -0.78 7.38
C LYS A 24 10.99 -1.92 7.84
N ALA A 25 10.44 -3.08 8.20
CA ALA A 25 11.24 -4.25 8.56
C ALA A 25 12.08 -4.73 7.37
N GLU A 26 11.52 -4.70 6.16
CA GLU A 26 12.23 -5.06 4.93
C GLU A 26 13.10 -3.92 4.39
N PHE A 27 12.66 -2.67 4.58
CA PHE A 27 13.33 -1.47 4.05
C PHE A 27 13.47 -0.38 5.15
N PRO A 28 14.47 -0.48 6.05
CA PRO A 28 14.58 0.40 7.22
C PRO A 28 14.68 1.90 6.92
N ASP A 29 15.26 2.26 5.77
CA ASP A 29 15.50 3.66 5.39
C ASP A 29 14.28 4.35 4.74
N VAL A 30 13.18 3.63 4.48
CA VAL A 30 11.99 4.26 3.89
C VAL A 30 11.23 5.11 4.91
N LYS A 31 10.76 6.27 4.44
CA LYS A 31 9.84 7.12 5.19
C LYS A 31 8.41 6.81 4.79
N THR A 32 7.59 6.39 5.75
CA THR A 32 6.15 6.19 5.55
C THR A 32 5.43 7.53 5.55
N ASP A 33 4.51 7.68 4.61
CA ASP A 33 3.62 8.81 4.44
C ASP A 33 2.17 8.30 4.43
N LEU A 34 1.41 8.72 5.44
CA LEU A 34 0.01 8.32 5.64
C LEU A 34 -0.98 9.25 4.93
N LYS A 35 -0.49 10.29 4.25
CA LYS A 35 -1.28 11.25 3.48
C LYS A 35 -0.69 11.44 2.07
N PRO A 36 -0.61 10.35 1.27
CA PRO A 36 -0.02 10.42 -0.07
C PRO A 36 -0.75 11.37 -1.03
N TRP A 37 -2.03 11.63 -0.79
CA TRP A 37 -2.83 12.57 -1.57
C TRP A 37 -2.90 13.93 -0.88
N ALA A 38 -2.44 14.95 -1.59
CA ALA A 38 -2.65 16.34 -1.18
C ALA A 38 -4.12 16.74 -1.36
N ASN A 39 -4.57 17.74 -0.59
CA ASN A 39 -5.94 18.28 -0.65
C ASN A 39 -6.14 19.23 -1.85
N ASP A 40 -5.62 18.88 -3.02
CA ASP A 40 -5.78 19.66 -4.25
C ASP A 40 -6.81 19.03 -5.20
N ARG A 41 -7.35 19.84 -6.11
CA ARG A 41 -8.45 19.43 -7.00
C ARG A 41 -8.05 18.30 -7.96
N HIS A 42 -6.76 18.04 -8.19
CA HIS A 42 -6.31 17.00 -9.11
C HIS A 42 -6.36 15.61 -8.45
N THR A 43 -6.01 15.51 -7.18
CA THR A 43 -5.96 14.26 -6.40
C THR A 43 -7.31 13.82 -5.85
N GLN A 44 -8.29 14.71 -5.70
CA GLN A 44 -9.64 14.35 -5.22
C GLN A 44 -10.32 13.25 -6.06
N SER A 45 -10.08 13.23 -7.37
CA SER A 45 -10.65 12.20 -8.27
C SER A 45 -9.98 10.82 -8.15
N LEU A 46 -8.82 10.73 -7.51
CA LEU A 46 -8.05 9.50 -7.30
C LEU A 46 -8.35 8.84 -5.94
N VAL A 47 -9.13 9.51 -5.09
CA VAL A 47 -9.52 9.02 -3.77
C VAL A 47 -10.59 7.93 -3.96
N ASP A 48 -10.17 6.68 -3.81
CA ASP A 48 -11.07 5.54 -3.70
C ASP A 48 -11.53 5.41 -2.23
N GLU A 49 -12.85 5.52 -1.99
CA GLU A 49 -13.40 5.42 -0.63
C GLU A 49 -13.22 4.02 -0.03
N ASP A 50 -13.05 3.01 -0.86
CA ASP A 50 -12.85 1.62 -0.46
C ASP A 50 -11.36 1.24 -0.40
N SER A 51 -10.46 2.23 -0.43
CA SER A 51 -9.02 2.00 -0.27
C SER A 51 -8.40 2.71 0.93
N ILE A 52 -7.37 2.07 1.49
CA ILE A 52 -6.38 2.70 2.38
C ILE A 52 -5.08 2.87 1.58
N ASP A 53 -4.67 4.12 1.41
CA ASP A 53 -3.49 4.48 0.62
C ASP A 53 -2.34 4.95 1.54
N LEU A 54 -1.16 4.37 1.31
CA LEU A 54 0.10 4.73 1.95
C LEU A 54 1.17 5.01 0.89
N ALA A 55 2.05 5.97 1.15
CA ALA A 55 3.27 6.13 0.36
C ALA A 55 4.52 5.80 1.19
N PHE A 56 5.55 5.34 0.49
CA PHE A 56 6.87 5.06 1.04
C PHE A 56 7.90 5.81 0.21
N HIS A 57 8.63 6.72 0.86
CA HIS A 57 9.66 7.55 0.23
C HIS A 57 11.04 6.95 0.50
N LEU A 58 11.78 6.65 -0.56
CA LEU A 58 13.16 6.18 -0.51
C LEU A 58 14.12 7.38 -0.28
N PRO A 59 15.35 7.15 0.21
CA PRO A 59 16.38 8.19 0.31
C PRO A 59 16.90 8.56 -1.09
N GLY A 60 16.10 9.30 -1.84
CA GLY A 60 16.36 9.65 -3.24
C GLY A 60 15.88 8.57 -4.22
N TRP A 61 16.36 8.66 -5.46
CA TRP A 61 16.04 7.67 -6.49
C TRP A 61 16.87 6.40 -6.31
N SER A 62 16.21 5.25 -6.31
CA SER A 62 16.87 3.96 -6.21
C SER A 62 16.87 3.21 -7.54
N ARG A 63 18.06 2.82 -8.02
CA ARG A 63 18.21 1.96 -9.21
C ARG A 63 17.56 0.59 -9.04
N LYS A 64 17.56 0.05 -7.82
CA LYS A 64 16.95 -1.27 -7.54
C LYS A 64 15.43 -1.20 -7.61
N PHE A 65 14.83 -0.11 -7.15
CA PHE A 65 13.38 0.08 -7.21
C PHE A 65 12.90 0.74 -8.52
N GLN A 66 13.82 1.35 -9.27
CA GLN A 66 13.50 2.22 -10.41
C GLN A 66 12.51 3.35 -10.06
N SER A 67 12.49 3.76 -8.79
CA SER A 67 11.60 4.80 -8.25
C SER A 67 12.26 5.55 -7.10
N ARG A 68 11.69 6.69 -6.72
CA ARG A 68 12.02 7.45 -5.49
C ARG A 68 10.94 7.30 -4.41
N SER A 69 9.74 6.94 -4.82
CA SER A 69 8.60 6.72 -3.93
C SER A 69 7.73 5.60 -4.49
N ILE A 70 7.00 4.97 -3.59
CA ILE A 70 6.08 3.87 -3.89
C ILE A 70 4.76 4.20 -3.24
N LEU A 71 3.69 4.23 -4.03
CA LEU A 71 2.31 4.25 -3.54
C LEU A 71 1.85 2.81 -3.35
N MET A 72 1.18 2.53 -2.24
CA MET A 72 0.50 1.28 -1.94
C MET A 72 -0.96 1.60 -1.64
N GLN A 73 -1.87 1.04 -2.43
CA GLN A 73 -3.31 1.20 -2.27
C GLN A 73 -3.89 -0.16 -1.91
N ILE A 74 -4.39 -0.29 -0.69
CA ILE A 74 -4.99 -1.51 -0.19
C ILE A 74 -6.49 -1.40 -0.43
N ARG A 75 -7.03 -2.26 -1.28
CA ARG A 75 -8.45 -2.27 -1.64
C ARG A 75 -9.21 -3.21 -0.73
N PHE A 76 -10.33 -2.71 -0.25
CA PHE A 76 -11.23 -3.44 0.59
C PHE A 76 -12.56 -3.70 -0.11
N HIS A 77 -13.21 -4.78 0.27
CA HIS A 77 -14.59 -5.06 -0.07
C HIS A 77 -15.43 -4.90 1.19
N GLY A 78 -16.32 -3.92 1.17
CA GLY A 78 -17.23 -3.61 2.28
C GLY A 78 -18.67 -3.53 1.81
N GLU A 79 -19.56 -4.11 2.60
CA GLU A 79 -20.94 -3.62 2.72
C GLU A 79 -21.00 -2.59 3.86
N GLU A 80 -22.02 -1.73 3.83
CA GLU A 80 -22.14 -0.48 4.61
C GLU A 80 -21.92 -0.59 6.15
N SER A 81 -21.90 -1.78 6.75
CA SER A 81 -21.90 -1.97 8.21
C SER A 81 -20.62 -2.54 8.84
N THR A 82 -19.64 -3.01 8.07
CA THR A 82 -18.41 -3.63 8.65
C THR A 82 -17.20 -3.42 7.76
N PRO A 83 -16.11 -2.79 8.26
CA PRO A 83 -14.88 -2.80 7.52
C PRO A 83 -14.22 -4.18 7.67
N CYS A 84 -13.76 -4.88 6.65
CA CYS A 84 -13.81 -4.74 5.20
C CYS A 84 -12.78 -5.80 4.78
N ARG A 85 -13.15 -6.81 4.01
CA ARG A 85 -12.17 -7.84 3.62
C ARG A 85 -11.16 -7.21 2.66
N ALA A 86 -9.86 -7.30 2.91
CA ALA A 86 -8.86 -6.84 1.95
C ALA A 86 -8.88 -7.76 0.72
N ILE A 87 -9.20 -7.22 -0.45
CA ILE A 87 -9.36 -7.98 -1.70
C ILE A 87 -8.18 -7.85 -2.65
N GLY A 88 -7.34 -6.83 -2.47
CA GLY A 88 -6.17 -6.64 -3.29
C GLY A 88 -5.33 -5.45 -2.88
N ILE A 89 -4.13 -5.38 -3.45
CA ILE A 89 -3.18 -4.30 -3.28
C ILE A 89 -2.71 -3.88 -4.67
N GLU A 90 -2.81 -2.59 -4.93
CA GLU A 90 -2.15 -1.93 -6.06
C GLU A 90 -0.91 -1.22 -5.54
N MET A 91 0.20 -1.33 -6.27
CA MET A 91 1.42 -0.60 -6.00
C MET A 91 1.90 0.12 -7.24
N ALA A 92 2.42 1.33 -7.07
CA ALA A 92 3.00 2.10 -8.17
C ALA A 92 4.29 2.80 -7.72
N GLY A 93 5.33 2.70 -8.53
CA GLY A 93 6.60 3.39 -8.31
C GLY A 93 6.70 4.66 -9.13
N PHE A 94 7.13 5.75 -8.51
CA PHE A 94 7.24 7.06 -9.15
C PHE A 94 8.67 7.60 -9.12
N ASN A 95 9.06 8.37 -10.12
CA ASN A 95 10.24 9.24 -10.10
C ASN A 95 9.87 10.65 -10.61
N HIS A 96 10.86 11.49 -10.92
CA HIS A 96 10.58 12.86 -11.42
C HIS A 96 9.86 12.88 -12.78
N ASN A 97 9.92 11.79 -13.54
CA ASN A 97 9.22 11.61 -14.82
C ASN A 97 7.82 10.98 -14.64
N GLY A 98 7.33 10.85 -13.41
CA GLY A 98 6.03 10.24 -13.10
C GLY A 98 6.11 8.74 -12.84
N GLN A 99 5.00 8.02 -13.10
CA GLN A 99 4.88 6.59 -12.83
C GLN A 99 5.82 5.77 -13.73
N GLN A 100 6.65 4.94 -13.11
CA GLN A 100 7.62 4.09 -13.80
C GLN A 100 7.13 2.66 -13.96
N TRP A 101 6.44 2.16 -12.93
CA TRP A 101 5.89 0.82 -12.89
C TRP A 101 4.66 0.78 -12.02
N ARG A 102 3.80 -0.22 -12.27
CA ARG A 102 2.69 -0.61 -11.42
C ARG A 102 2.67 -2.12 -11.22
N PHE A 103 2.06 -2.56 -10.13
CA PHE A 103 1.89 -3.95 -9.75
C PHE A 103 0.52 -4.11 -9.08
N SER A 104 -0.18 -5.19 -9.41
CA SER A 104 -1.45 -5.55 -8.79
C SER A 104 -1.38 -6.96 -8.22
N THR A 105 -1.93 -7.17 -7.02
CA THR A 105 -2.20 -8.52 -6.50
C THR A 105 -3.54 -9.08 -6.99
N ILE A 106 -4.28 -8.33 -7.81
CA ILE A 106 -5.48 -8.82 -8.49
C ILE A 106 -4.99 -9.45 -9.80
N GLU A 107 -5.46 -10.66 -10.10
CA GLU A 107 -5.03 -11.48 -11.25
C GLU A 107 -3.57 -11.98 -11.19
N TYR A 108 -2.68 -11.47 -12.04
CA TYR A 108 -1.45 -12.16 -12.46
C TYR A 108 -0.21 -11.86 -11.61
N TRP A 109 -0.26 -10.90 -10.69
CA TRP A 109 0.88 -10.53 -9.83
C TRP A 109 2.13 -10.15 -10.64
N GLN A 110 1.94 -9.28 -11.63
CA GLN A 110 2.99 -8.84 -12.54
C GLN A 110 3.30 -7.36 -12.39
N PHE A 111 4.58 -7.03 -12.51
CA PHE A 111 5.04 -5.65 -12.64
C PHE A 111 4.98 -5.26 -14.10
N VAL A 112 4.37 -4.12 -14.41
CA VAL A 112 4.31 -3.55 -15.76
C VAL A 112 4.78 -2.11 -15.74
N GLY A 113 5.50 -1.69 -16.77
CA GLY A 113 6.09 -0.36 -16.86
C GLY A 113 7.43 -0.36 -17.60
N GLN A 114 7.91 0.86 -17.92
CA GLN A 114 9.14 1.08 -18.68
C GLN A 114 10.39 0.69 -17.89
N ASN A 115 10.41 1.05 -16.60
CA ASN A 115 11.54 0.78 -15.71
C ASN A 115 11.01 0.03 -14.48
N GLN A 116 11.18 -1.29 -14.45
CA GLN A 116 10.70 -2.12 -13.35
C GLN A 116 11.75 -2.32 -12.25
N PRO A 117 11.35 -2.62 -11.01
CA PRO A 117 12.30 -2.98 -9.96
C PRO A 117 13.15 -4.19 -10.36
N SER A 118 14.30 -4.37 -9.71
CA SER A 118 15.08 -5.61 -9.83
C SER A 118 14.29 -6.80 -9.30
N ASP A 119 14.63 -8.01 -9.75
CA ASP A 119 13.88 -9.21 -9.37
C ASP A 119 13.91 -9.48 -7.85
N GLU A 120 15.03 -9.15 -7.19
CA GLU A 120 15.14 -9.14 -5.72
C GLU A 120 14.06 -8.26 -5.08
N ILE A 121 13.90 -7.02 -5.56
CA ILE A 121 12.90 -6.08 -5.02
C ILE A 121 11.48 -6.54 -5.37
N LYS A 122 11.25 -7.05 -6.58
CA LYS A 122 9.93 -7.61 -6.94
C LYS A 122 9.51 -8.73 -5.99
N GLN A 123 10.42 -9.62 -5.63
CA GLN A 123 10.14 -10.71 -4.69
C GLN A 123 9.78 -10.18 -3.31
N LYS A 124 10.57 -9.24 -2.77
CA LYS A 124 10.29 -8.62 -1.46
C LYS A 124 8.95 -7.88 -1.45
N LEU A 125 8.65 -7.10 -2.48
CA LEU A 125 7.35 -6.40 -2.60
C LEU A 125 6.17 -7.38 -2.67
N LYS A 126 6.31 -8.50 -3.40
CA LYS A 126 5.29 -9.56 -3.43
C LYS A 126 5.08 -10.19 -2.04
N GLN A 127 6.17 -10.47 -1.32
CA GLN A 127 6.11 -11.03 0.03
C GLN A 127 5.43 -10.07 1.02
N ILE A 128 5.78 -8.78 0.97
CA ILE A 128 5.12 -7.73 1.75
C ILE A 128 3.61 -7.73 1.46
N CYS A 129 3.21 -7.77 0.18
CA CYS A 129 1.80 -7.79 -0.18
C CYS A 129 1.06 -9.00 0.40
N GLN A 130 1.67 -10.19 0.36
CA GLN A 130 1.11 -11.40 0.99
C GLN A 130 0.92 -11.21 2.49
N GLN A 131 1.94 -10.71 3.18
CA GLN A 131 1.89 -10.47 4.64
C GLN A 131 0.84 -9.43 5.00
N VAL A 132 0.72 -8.35 4.22
CA VAL A 132 -0.32 -7.32 4.41
C VAL A 132 -1.72 -7.89 4.24
N LEU A 133 -1.96 -8.66 3.17
CA LEU A 133 -3.27 -9.30 2.96
C LEU A 133 -3.61 -10.28 4.08
N LEU A 134 -2.64 -11.09 4.54
CA LEU A 134 -2.81 -11.99 5.67
C LEU A 134 -3.09 -11.25 6.98
N LEU A 135 -2.34 -10.19 7.27
CA LEU A 135 -2.53 -9.36 8.46
C LEU A 135 -3.93 -8.75 8.52
N LEU A 136 -4.41 -8.23 7.39
CA LEU A 136 -5.69 -7.53 7.32
C LEU A 136 -6.88 -8.49 7.33
N ASN A 137 -6.75 -9.67 6.74
CA ASN A 137 -7.80 -10.69 6.68
C ASN A 137 -7.73 -11.71 7.83
N GLY A 138 -6.61 -11.79 8.55
CA GLY A 138 -6.35 -12.77 9.60
C GLY A 138 -6.90 -12.39 10.98
N CYS A 139 -7.43 -11.17 11.16
CA CYS A 139 -8.07 -10.78 12.40
C CYS A 139 -9.56 -11.16 12.37
N SER A 140 -9.85 -12.45 12.44
CA SER A 140 -11.10 -12.96 13.00
C SER A 140 -10.76 -13.42 14.42
N ILE A 141 -10.82 -12.51 15.40
CA ILE A 141 -10.79 -12.97 16.79
C ILE A 141 -12.20 -13.48 17.06
N ASP A 142 -12.29 -14.80 17.22
CA ASP A 142 -13.48 -15.50 17.64
C ASP A 142 -14.17 -14.78 18.80
N SER A 143 -15.37 -14.27 18.53
CA SER A 143 -16.37 -14.00 19.56
C SER A 143 -17.10 -15.31 19.86
N SER A 144 -16.56 -16.11 20.79
CA SER A 144 -17.19 -17.21 21.57
C SER A 144 -16.05 -17.93 22.30
N SER A 145 -15.95 -18.00 23.63
CA SER A 145 -16.94 -18.39 24.64
C SER A 145 -16.50 -17.94 26.03
#